data_AF-A0A6M0K0J5-F1
#
_entry.id   AF-A0A6M0K0J5-F1
#
_cell.length_a   1.000
_cell.length_b   1.000
_cell.length_c   1.000
_cell.angle_alpha   90.00
_cell.angle_beta   90.00
_cell.angle_gamma   90.00
#
_symmetry.space_group_name_H-M   'P 1'
#
loop_
_entity.id
_entity.type
_entity.pdbx_description
1 polymer ?
#
loop_
_entity_poly.entity_id
_entity_poly.type
_entity_poly.pdbx_seq_one_letter_code
_entity_poly.pdbx_strand_id
1 'polypeptide(L)'
;MEAQYRILYSGNLLPGQELSEVVPRLAKKFRMKEETARDLILKGGGRVLKQNLSAADAERYRAAMTAVGLVITIEPQTVAPAQEDSLLRPYPDPAEKPQAPSLVKRPGGKDKPRPKPDGSWSVCPKCGAAEVSDLTGVCQACGVVVERYLASRGQSEDTAGAAQNPYAPPVADLTPPPLEDGGENTLYPPRGVGAGRGWGWIAEAWELFRDAPGGWIGALLLFYVIVIVLSLIPFLGSLATTILGPMLTAGLIMGAHAQHQGEGFSVSRLFAGVSEKPGPLALVGVVYLLFALLIGLIIGGLFAVMIGTSGMMTPDAAMDPADLEAMMAGPSFLLPILFALLLGIPLAMAMFFAPALVALNDVPVFKAFQLSFMGCLKNILPFLVYGLIAMVLVILGALPLMLGLLVVMPVLTIALYTAYRDIFYR
;
A
#
# COMPACT_ATOMS: atom_id res chain seq x y z
N MET A 1 35.91 -1.31 5.48
CA MET A 1 34.70 -1.58 4.69
C MET A 1 35.18 -1.90 3.29
N GLU A 2 35.14 -3.18 2.88
CA GLU A 2 35.56 -3.56 1.52
C GLU A 2 34.52 -3.08 0.51
N ALA A 3 34.97 -2.51 -0.61
CA ALA A 3 34.10 -2.10 -1.69
C ALA A 3 33.40 -3.33 -2.28
N GLN A 4 32.06 -3.35 -2.25
CA GLN A 4 31.25 -4.40 -2.85
C GLN A 4 30.84 -4.00 -4.26
N TYR A 5 30.80 -4.96 -5.18
CA TYR A 5 30.50 -4.72 -6.59
C TYR A 5 29.30 -5.56 -7.04
N ARG A 6 28.53 -5.02 -7.99
CA ARG A 6 27.45 -5.74 -8.69
C ARG A 6 27.77 -5.89 -10.17
N ILE A 7 27.32 -7.00 -10.75
CA ILE A 7 27.58 -7.36 -12.15
C ILE A 7 26.28 -7.27 -12.95
N LEU A 8 26.28 -6.43 -13.98
CA LEU A 8 25.15 -6.25 -14.88
C LEU A 8 25.47 -6.80 -16.27
N TYR A 9 24.51 -7.48 -16.88
CA TYR A 9 24.58 -7.82 -18.29
C TYR A 9 24.13 -6.64 -19.14
N SER A 10 24.97 -6.20 -20.07
CA SER A 10 24.69 -5.01 -20.88
C SER A 10 23.76 -5.29 -22.07
N GLY A 11 23.19 -6.50 -22.18
CA GLY A 11 22.24 -6.85 -23.25
C GLY A 11 22.86 -7.11 -24.63
N ASN A 12 24.19 -6.98 -24.76
CA ASN A 12 24.90 -7.09 -26.03
C ASN A 12 25.89 -8.26 -26.02
N LEU A 13 26.02 -8.92 -27.16
CA LEU A 13 27.06 -9.91 -27.44
C LEU A 13 28.33 -9.20 -27.92
N LEU A 14 29.49 -9.86 -27.77
CA LEU A 14 30.74 -9.37 -28.34
C LEU A 14 30.64 -9.27 -29.88
N PRO A 15 31.28 -8.27 -30.52
CA PRO A 15 31.24 -8.09 -31.97
C PRO A 15 31.70 -9.36 -32.71
N GLY A 16 30.87 -9.87 -33.62
CA GLY A 16 31.16 -11.09 -34.40
C GLY A 16 30.74 -12.42 -33.77
N GLN A 17 29.93 -12.40 -32.70
CA GLN A 17 29.35 -13.62 -32.10
C GLN A 17 27.85 -13.71 -32.37
N GLU A 18 27.38 -14.84 -32.93
CA GLU A 18 25.97 -15.10 -33.16
C GLU A 18 25.30 -15.85 -31.98
N LEU A 19 24.00 -15.61 -31.82
CA LEU A 19 23.17 -16.18 -30.75
C LEU A 19 23.18 -17.72 -30.74
N SER A 20 23.35 -18.34 -31.90
CA SER A 20 23.41 -19.79 -32.11
C SER A 20 24.66 -20.46 -31.49
N GLU A 21 25.78 -19.74 -31.38
CA GLU A 21 27.03 -20.28 -30.83
C GLU A 21 27.20 -20.02 -29.32
N VAL A 22 26.64 -18.91 -28.84
CA VAL A 22 26.81 -18.45 -27.45
C VAL A 22 25.88 -19.18 -26.48
N VAL A 23 24.65 -19.47 -26.88
CA VAL A 23 23.64 -20.16 -26.06
C VAL A 23 24.13 -21.52 -25.55
N PRO A 24 24.64 -22.45 -26.38
CA PRO A 24 25.11 -23.76 -25.90
C PRO A 24 26.37 -23.66 -25.04
N ARG A 25 27.27 -22.69 -25.30
CA ARG A 25 28.47 -22.46 -24.47
C ARG A 25 28.09 -21.94 -23.08
N LEU A 26 27.10 -21.06 -23.00
CA LEU A 26 26.58 -20.51 -21.75
C LEU A 26 25.83 -21.57 -20.93
N ALA A 27 24.95 -22.35 -21.59
CA ALA A 27 24.22 -23.45 -20.98
C ALA A 27 25.16 -24.49 -20.35
N LYS A 28 26.22 -24.88 -21.07
CA LYS A 28 27.19 -25.87 -20.61
C LYS A 28 28.06 -25.37 -19.45
N LYS A 29 28.51 -24.11 -19.48
CA LYS A 29 29.41 -23.55 -18.45
C LYS A 29 28.69 -23.27 -17.13
N PHE A 30 27.40 -22.93 -17.17
CA PHE A 30 26.60 -22.60 -15.99
C PHE A 30 25.59 -23.69 -15.60
N ARG A 31 25.61 -24.84 -16.28
CA ARG A 31 24.66 -25.95 -16.07
C ARG A 31 23.20 -25.49 -16.07
N MET A 32 22.83 -24.67 -17.05
CA MET A 32 21.46 -24.16 -17.21
C MET A 32 20.85 -24.67 -18.51
N LYS A 33 19.50 -24.71 -18.59
CA LYS A 33 18.79 -25.11 -19.81
C LYS A 33 19.03 -24.09 -20.93
N GLU A 34 19.18 -24.56 -22.17
CA GLU A 34 19.45 -23.69 -23.34
C GLU A 34 18.34 -22.65 -23.56
N GLU A 35 17.10 -22.97 -23.24
CA GLU A 35 15.97 -22.03 -23.27
C GLU A 35 16.13 -20.88 -22.26
N THR A 36 16.62 -21.18 -21.05
CA THR A 36 16.90 -20.17 -20.01
C THR A 36 18.09 -19.29 -20.38
N ALA A 37 19.12 -19.88 -21.01
CA ALA A 37 20.26 -19.14 -21.54
C ALA A 37 19.85 -18.18 -22.69
N ARG A 38 18.96 -18.63 -23.57
CA ARG A 38 18.41 -17.82 -24.67
C ARG A 38 17.53 -16.68 -24.15
N ASP A 39 16.69 -16.93 -23.15
CA ASP A 39 15.85 -15.89 -22.51
C ASP A 39 16.69 -14.85 -21.75
N LEU A 40 17.80 -15.27 -21.14
CA LEU A 40 18.73 -14.37 -20.46
C LEU A 40 19.42 -13.41 -21.44
N ILE A 41 19.79 -13.89 -22.63
CA ILE A 41 20.42 -13.05 -23.67
C ILE A 41 19.39 -12.12 -24.33
N LEU A 42 18.19 -12.63 -24.64
CA LEU A 42 17.16 -11.86 -25.37
C LEU A 42 16.38 -10.87 -24.49
N LYS A 43 16.15 -11.17 -23.22
CA LYS A 43 15.32 -10.34 -22.30
C LYS A 43 16.09 -9.81 -21.09
N GLY A 44 17.40 -10.07 -20.99
CA GLY A 44 18.17 -9.80 -19.79
C GLY A 44 19.08 -8.58 -19.79
N GLY A 45 19.00 -7.70 -20.79
CA GLY A 45 19.70 -6.41 -20.74
C GLY A 45 19.35 -5.65 -19.44
N GLY A 46 20.35 -5.32 -18.65
CA GLY A 46 20.20 -4.62 -17.37
C GLY A 46 19.84 -5.50 -16.16
N ARG A 47 19.66 -6.82 -16.31
CA ARG A 47 19.44 -7.71 -15.15
C ARG A 47 20.74 -7.89 -14.36
N VAL A 48 20.63 -7.72 -13.05
CA VAL A 48 21.75 -7.95 -12.13
C VAL A 48 21.93 -9.45 -11.93
N LEU A 49 23.05 -10.00 -12.41
CA LEU A 49 23.32 -11.44 -12.27
C LEU A 49 23.75 -11.81 -10.86
N LYS A 50 24.54 -10.94 -10.22
CA LYS A 50 25.06 -11.17 -8.87
C LYS A 50 25.49 -9.85 -8.21
N GLN A 51 25.27 -9.75 -6.90
CA GLN A 51 25.55 -8.56 -6.06
C GLN A 51 26.41 -8.97 -4.85
N ASN A 52 26.97 -7.98 -4.14
CA ASN A 52 27.83 -8.16 -2.96
C ASN A 52 29.13 -8.95 -3.24
N LEU A 53 29.75 -8.75 -4.41
CA LEU A 53 31.02 -9.42 -4.74
C LEU A 53 32.22 -8.58 -4.33
N SER A 54 33.29 -9.24 -3.89
CA SER A 54 34.61 -8.62 -3.71
C SER A 54 35.18 -8.17 -5.07
N ALA A 55 36.10 -7.21 -5.09
CA ALA A 55 36.73 -6.75 -6.33
C ALA A 55 37.39 -7.91 -7.12
N ALA A 56 38.04 -8.84 -6.40
CA ALA A 56 38.71 -9.98 -7.00
C ALA A 56 37.72 -11.00 -7.60
N ASP A 57 36.58 -11.24 -6.93
CA ASP A 57 35.56 -12.14 -7.43
C ASP A 57 34.77 -11.54 -8.60
N ALA A 58 34.51 -10.24 -8.56
CA ALA A 58 33.85 -9.52 -9.65
C ALA A 58 34.63 -9.65 -10.97
N GLU A 59 35.96 -9.55 -10.91
CA GLU A 59 36.81 -9.72 -12.10
C GLU A 59 36.95 -11.15 -12.58
N ARG A 60 36.94 -12.13 -11.67
CA ARG A 60 36.85 -13.54 -12.06
C ARG A 60 35.54 -13.84 -12.79
N TYR A 61 34.43 -13.27 -12.32
CA TYR A 61 33.14 -13.41 -12.98
C TYR A 61 33.11 -12.71 -14.35
N ARG A 62 33.65 -11.49 -14.45
CA ARG A 62 33.77 -10.80 -15.75
C ARG A 62 34.58 -11.61 -16.75
N ALA A 63 35.77 -12.07 -16.37
CA ALA A 63 36.62 -12.89 -17.24
C ALA A 63 35.91 -14.18 -17.68
N ALA A 64 35.21 -14.85 -16.76
CA ALA A 64 34.49 -16.08 -17.05
C ALA A 64 33.31 -15.89 -18.03
N MET A 65 32.67 -14.72 -18.01
CA MET A 65 31.50 -14.39 -18.84
C MET A 65 31.88 -13.76 -20.18
N THR A 66 32.92 -12.93 -20.22
CA THR A 66 33.52 -12.43 -21.47
C THR A 66 34.05 -13.59 -22.31
N ALA A 67 34.67 -14.61 -21.68
CA ALA A 67 35.10 -15.82 -22.37
C ALA A 67 33.95 -16.64 -23.00
N VAL A 68 32.69 -16.34 -22.64
CA VAL A 68 31.50 -16.99 -23.21
C VAL A 68 30.84 -16.13 -24.29
N GLY A 69 31.24 -14.87 -24.47
CA GLY A 69 30.69 -13.99 -25.52
C GLY A 69 29.83 -12.82 -25.02
N LEU A 70 29.71 -12.62 -23.71
CA LEU A 70 28.81 -11.62 -23.11
C LEU A 70 29.58 -10.34 -22.73
N VAL A 71 28.97 -9.18 -22.99
CA VAL A 71 29.46 -7.89 -22.48
C VAL A 71 28.85 -7.65 -21.09
N ILE A 72 29.73 -7.36 -20.12
CA ILE A 72 29.38 -7.21 -18.72
C ILE A 72 29.95 -5.90 -18.19
N THR A 73 29.12 -5.17 -17.44
CA THR A 73 29.52 -3.96 -16.74
C THR A 73 29.58 -4.23 -15.24
N ILE A 74 30.66 -3.79 -14.61
CA ILE A 74 30.82 -3.84 -13.15
C ILE A 74 30.51 -2.46 -12.60
N GLU A 75 29.60 -2.41 -11.63
CA GLU A 75 29.26 -1.18 -10.92
C GLU A 75 29.63 -1.30 -9.43
N PRO A 76 30.27 -0.28 -8.84
CA PRO A 76 30.51 -0.22 -7.40
C PRO A 76 29.18 -0.04 -6.67
N GLN A 77 28.93 -0.87 -5.67
CA GLN A 77 27.76 -0.82 -4.80
C GLN A 77 28.10 0.08 -3.60
N THR A 78 27.65 1.33 -3.64
CA THR A 78 27.83 2.25 -2.51
C THR A 78 26.91 1.83 -1.36
N VAL A 79 27.48 1.31 -0.27
CA VAL A 79 26.76 1.14 0.98
C VAL A 79 26.63 2.52 1.62
N ALA A 80 25.46 3.15 1.52
CA ALA A 80 25.18 4.34 2.30
C ALA A 80 25.22 3.95 3.80
N PRO A 81 26.00 4.63 4.65
CA PRO A 81 25.93 4.38 6.08
C PRO A 81 24.54 4.75 6.60
N ALA A 82 24.02 3.94 7.51
CA ALA A 82 22.79 4.22 8.24
C ALA A 82 22.87 5.63 8.84
N GLN A 83 22.01 6.52 8.34
CA GLN A 83 21.90 7.87 8.86
C GLN A 83 21.07 7.79 10.14
N GLU A 84 21.75 7.95 11.28
CA GLU A 84 21.11 8.15 12.58
C GLU A 84 20.22 9.40 12.49
N ASP A 85 18.91 9.20 12.68
CA ASP A 85 17.95 10.28 12.87
C ASP A 85 18.24 10.98 14.20
N SER A 86 19.11 11.99 14.14
CA SER A 86 19.31 12.96 15.21
C SER A 86 18.10 13.90 15.26
N LEU A 87 17.19 13.64 16.21
CA LEU A 87 15.94 14.37 16.48
C LEU A 87 16.12 15.78 17.10
N LEU A 88 17.21 16.49 16.80
CA LEU A 88 17.41 17.86 17.27
C LEU A 88 18.04 18.72 16.17
N ARG A 89 17.20 19.17 15.23
CA ARG A 89 17.43 20.45 14.54
C ARG A 89 16.46 21.49 15.10
N PRO A 90 16.93 22.66 15.56
CA PRO A 90 16.06 23.74 15.99
C PRO A 90 15.15 24.19 14.84
N TYR A 91 13.85 24.23 15.10
CA TYR A 91 12.86 24.83 14.23
C TYR A 91 13.08 26.36 14.22
N PRO A 92 13.18 27.04 13.07
CA PRO A 92 13.15 28.51 13.06
C PRO A 92 11.72 28.97 13.40
N ASP A 93 11.60 29.85 14.39
CA ASP A 93 10.34 30.42 14.86
C ASP A 93 9.48 31.01 13.72
N PRO A 94 8.15 30.79 13.72
CA PRO A 94 7.25 31.36 12.73
C PRO A 94 6.85 32.78 13.17
N ALA A 95 7.72 33.77 12.92
CA ALA A 95 7.40 35.17 13.18
C ALA A 95 7.88 36.09 12.05
N GLU A 96 7.26 36.01 10.87
CA GLU A 96 6.83 37.20 10.13
C GLU A 96 5.95 36.80 8.93
N LYS A 97 4.69 37.25 8.93
CA LYS A 97 3.81 37.13 7.76
C LYS A 97 4.29 38.11 6.69
N PRO A 98 4.62 37.68 5.46
CA PRO A 98 4.78 38.62 4.35
C PRO A 98 3.42 39.26 4.06
N GLN A 99 3.36 40.59 4.18
CA GLN A 99 2.18 41.37 3.79
C GLN A 99 1.87 41.15 2.31
N ALA A 100 0.58 40.99 2.00
CA ALA A 100 0.09 40.91 0.63
C ALA A 100 0.41 42.22 -0.12
N PRO A 101 0.90 42.16 -1.38
CA PRO A 101 1.02 43.36 -2.19
C PRO A 101 -0.38 43.94 -2.43
N SER A 102 -0.55 45.21 -2.05
CA SER A 102 -1.76 45.99 -2.27
C SER A 102 -2.12 46.04 -3.76
N LEU A 103 -3.36 45.68 -4.08
CA LEU A 103 -3.98 45.85 -5.39
C LEU A 103 -3.97 47.33 -5.80
N VAL A 104 -3.13 47.69 -6.76
CA VAL A 104 -3.23 48.98 -7.45
C VAL A 104 -4.46 48.93 -8.37
N LYS A 105 -5.37 49.89 -8.17
CA LYS A 105 -6.57 50.09 -8.98
C LYS A 105 -6.19 50.29 -10.46
N ARG A 106 -6.86 49.51 -11.30
CA ARG A 106 -6.81 49.54 -12.76
C ARG A 106 -7.54 50.79 -13.29
N PRO A 107 -6.91 51.66 -14.12
CA PRO A 107 -7.67 52.58 -14.95
C PRO A 107 -8.16 51.82 -16.19
N GLY A 108 -9.45 51.95 -16.49
CA GLY A 108 -10.03 51.49 -17.74
C GLY A 108 -9.53 52.33 -18.91
N GLY A 109 -9.22 51.66 -20.01
CA GLY A 109 -8.87 52.28 -21.29
C GLY A 109 -8.73 51.20 -22.34
N LYS A 110 -9.63 51.23 -23.32
CA LYS A 110 -9.61 50.36 -24.50
C LYS A 110 -8.46 50.84 -25.39
N ASP A 111 -7.41 50.04 -25.50
CA ASP A 111 -6.58 49.80 -26.69
C ASP A 111 -5.27 49.12 -26.27
N LYS A 112 -4.96 47.96 -26.85
CA LYS A 112 -3.70 47.24 -26.60
C LYS A 112 -2.56 48.05 -27.23
N PRO A 113 -1.49 48.41 -26.49
CA PRO A 113 -0.32 49.04 -27.10
C PRO A 113 0.28 48.06 -28.13
N ARG A 114 0.32 48.47 -29.39
CA ARG A 114 1.02 47.73 -30.46
C ARG A 114 2.39 48.38 -30.67
N PRO A 115 3.44 47.59 -30.96
CA PRO A 115 4.72 48.15 -31.39
C PRO A 115 4.51 48.93 -32.69
N LYS A 116 5.29 49.99 -32.89
CA LYS A 116 5.35 50.64 -34.20
C LYS A 116 5.94 49.65 -35.22
N PRO A 117 5.65 49.80 -36.52
CA PRO A 117 6.12 48.88 -37.56
C PRO A 117 7.67 48.79 -37.68
N ASP A 118 8.41 49.68 -37.03
CA ASP A 118 9.87 49.67 -36.91
C ASP A 118 10.39 48.85 -35.71
N GLY A 119 9.51 48.23 -34.92
CA GLY A 119 9.86 47.45 -33.72
C GLY A 119 10.03 48.27 -32.45
N SER A 120 9.89 49.61 -32.51
CA SER A 120 9.99 50.49 -31.34
C SER A 120 8.70 50.48 -30.51
N TRP A 121 8.86 50.59 -29.18
CA TRP A 121 7.76 50.60 -28.22
C TRP A 121 7.61 52.00 -27.64
N SER A 122 6.49 52.68 -27.91
CA SER A 122 6.23 54.00 -27.35
C SER A 122 5.77 53.98 -25.89
N VAL A 123 5.37 52.82 -25.34
CA VAL A 123 4.86 52.69 -23.96
C VAL A 123 5.29 51.35 -23.34
N CYS A 124 5.82 51.39 -22.12
CA CYS A 124 6.25 50.20 -21.39
C CYS A 124 5.06 49.36 -20.89
N PRO A 125 4.98 48.04 -21.18
CA PRO A 125 3.88 47.19 -20.75
C PRO A 125 3.90 46.84 -19.25
N LYS A 126 5.01 47.10 -18.54
CA LYS A 126 5.13 46.84 -17.09
C LYS A 126 4.59 48.00 -16.26
N CYS A 127 4.96 49.23 -16.61
CA CYS A 127 4.65 50.43 -15.80
C CYS A 127 3.83 51.50 -16.52
N GLY A 128 3.59 51.38 -17.84
CA GLY A 128 2.83 52.35 -18.62
C GLY A 128 3.58 53.64 -18.97
N ALA A 129 4.88 53.75 -18.67
CA ALA A 129 5.67 54.94 -19.00
C ALA A 129 5.99 55.00 -20.50
N ALA A 130 5.98 56.21 -21.08
CA ALA A 130 6.24 56.44 -22.52
C ALA A 130 7.73 56.50 -22.90
N GLU A 131 8.62 56.29 -21.93
CA GLU A 131 10.07 56.50 -22.08
C GLU A 131 10.81 55.16 -22.16
N VAL A 132 10.61 54.43 -23.26
CA VAL A 132 11.40 53.25 -23.61
C VAL A 132 12.49 53.68 -24.58
N SER A 133 13.74 53.30 -24.30
CA SER A 133 14.86 53.60 -25.18
C SER A 133 14.74 52.81 -26.49
N ASP A 134 14.66 53.51 -27.62
CA ASP A 134 14.59 52.89 -28.96
C ASP A 134 15.85 52.07 -29.30
N LEU A 135 17.00 52.43 -28.71
CA LEU A 135 18.28 51.76 -28.99
C LEU A 135 18.50 50.50 -28.13
N THR A 136 17.97 50.47 -26.90
CA THR A 136 18.27 49.40 -25.93
C THR A 136 17.04 48.58 -25.52
N GLY A 137 15.83 49.04 -25.85
CA GLY A 137 14.57 48.42 -25.41
C GLY A 137 14.33 48.48 -23.90
N VAL A 138 15.13 49.26 -23.17
CA VAL A 138 15.03 49.45 -21.71
C VAL A 138 14.10 50.62 -21.40
N CYS A 139 13.11 50.38 -20.55
CA CYS A 139 12.29 51.45 -19.99
C CYS A 139 13.08 52.26 -18.96
N GLN A 140 13.24 53.55 -19.17
CA GLN A 140 13.99 54.43 -18.27
C GLN A 140 13.31 54.63 -16.91
N ALA A 141 11.98 54.46 -16.84
CA ALA A 141 11.22 54.63 -15.60
C ALA A 141 11.27 53.42 -14.65
N CYS A 142 11.29 52.19 -15.17
CA CYS A 142 11.25 50.98 -14.33
C CYS A 142 12.40 50.00 -14.57
N GLY A 143 13.35 50.35 -15.44
CA GLY A 143 14.55 49.57 -15.73
C GLY A 143 14.31 48.23 -16.43
N VAL A 144 13.09 47.96 -16.90
CA VAL A 144 12.77 46.67 -17.53
C VAL A 144 13.17 46.67 -19.00
N VAL A 145 13.79 45.59 -19.45
CA VAL A 145 13.96 45.28 -20.88
C VAL A 145 12.61 44.76 -21.39
N VAL A 146 11.94 45.56 -22.22
CA VAL A 146 10.54 45.34 -22.62
C VAL A 146 10.36 43.99 -23.32
N GLU A 147 11.28 43.60 -24.20
CA GLU A 147 11.24 42.33 -24.92
C GLU A 147 11.33 41.11 -23.98
N ARG A 148 12.30 41.12 -23.05
CA ARG A 148 12.45 40.04 -22.05
C ARG A 148 11.25 39.95 -21.13
N TYR A 149 10.65 41.08 -20.79
CA TYR A 149 9.46 41.14 -19.96
C TYR A 149 8.24 40.50 -20.64
N LEU A 150 8.10 40.67 -21.95
CA LEU A 150 7.03 40.01 -22.72
C LEU A 150 7.30 38.52 -22.92
N ALA A 151 8.54 38.15 -23.23
CA ALA A 151 8.96 36.75 -23.38
C ALA A 151 8.71 35.93 -22.10
N SER A 152 8.99 36.51 -20.92
CA SER A 152 8.70 35.87 -19.63
C SER A 152 7.22 35.79 -19.26
N ARG A 153 6.35 36.56 -19.92
CA ARG A 153 4.90 36.58 -19.66
C ARG A 153 4.05 35.78 -20.64
N GLY A 154 4.68 35.00 -21.52
CA GLY A 154 3.97 34.02 -22.35
C GLY A 154 3.02 34.63 -23.38
N GLN A 155 3.34 35.80 -23.93
CA GLN A 155 2.75 36.27 -25.18
C GLN A 155 3.77 36.12 -26.31
N SER A 156 4.07 34.86 -26.61
CA SER A 156 4.49 34.42 -27.93
C SER A 156 3.67 33.17 -28.23
N GLU A 157 2.51 33.39 -28.85
CA GLU A 157 1.93 32.37 -29.72
C GLU A 157 2.97 32.14 -30.82
N ASP A 158 3.73 31.05 -30.72
CA ASP A 158 4.09 30.18 -31.84
C ASP A 158 5.07 29.09 -31.35
N THR A 159 4.58 27.86 -31.41
CA THR A 159 5.35 26.61 -31.37
C THR A 159 6.35 26.57 -32.53
N ALA A 160 7.66 26.62 -32.24
CA ALA A 160 8.70 25.81 -32.88
C ALA A 160 10.09 26.31 -32.44
N GLY A 161 10.91 25.42 -31.91
CA GLY A 161 12.34 25.68 -31.69
C GLY A 161 12.75 25.71 -30.23
N ALA A 162 12.63 24.56 -29.54
CA ALA A 162 13.55 24.25 -28.46
C ALA A 162 14.96 24.11 -29.08
N ALA A 163 15.59 25.26 -29.35
CA ALA A 163 17.00 25.33 -29.67
C ALA A 163 17.76 24.93 -28.40
N GLN A 164 18.38 23.76 -28.50
CA GLN A 164 19.36 23.17 -27.61
C GLN A 164 20.27 24.23 -26.99
N ASN A 165 20.14 24.47 -25.68
CA ASN A 165 21.20 25.08 -24.90
C ASN A 165 22.16 23.97 -24.45
N PRO A 166 23.38 23.86 -25.02
CA PRO A 166 24.31 22.77 -24.72
C PRO A 166 24.85 22.79 -23.27
N TYR A 167 24.58 23.87 -22.52
CA TYR A 167 25.00 24.06 -21.14
C TYR A 167 23.81 24.06 -20.16
N ALA A 168 22.60 23.71 -20.60
CA ALA A 168 21.49 23.51 -19.68
C ALA A 168 21.75 22.25 -18.83
N PRO A 169 21.70 22.35 -17.48
CA PRO A 169 21.81 21.17 -16.64
C PRO A 169 20.64 20.22 -16.95
N PRO A 170 20.86 18.89 -16.97
CA PRO A 170 19.78 17.94 -17.23
C PRO A 170 18.70 18.11 -16.16
N VAL A 171 17.50 18.48 -16.58
CA VAL A 171 16.35 18.58 -15.70
C VAL A 171 15.87 17.16 -15.45
N ALA A 172 15.92 16.71 -14.20
CA ALA A 172 15.31 15.44 -13.82
C ALA A 172 13.80 15.55 -14.06
N ASP A 173 13.27 14.65 -14.89
CA ASP A 173 11.83 14.49 -14.99
C ASP A 173 11.33 13.90 -13.66
N LEU A 174 10.77 14.77 -12.81
CA LEU A 174 10.15 14.40 -11.54
C LEU A 174 8.70 13.95 -11.72
N THR A 175 8.21 13.91 -12.97
CA THR A 175 6.92 13.33 -13.27
C THR A 175 7.05 11.83 -12.99
N PRO A 176 6.37 11.28 -11.96
CA PRO A 176 6.35 9.84 -11.80
C PRO A 176 5.84 9.25 -13.12
N PRO A 177 6.43 8.16 -13.62
CA PRO A 177 5.95 7.52 -14.84
C PRO A 177 4.44 7.34 -14.71
N PRO A 178 3.64 7.65 -15.74
CA PRO A 178 2.21 7.34 -15.73
C PRO A 178 2.10 5.91 -15.25
N LEU A 179 1.50 5.73 -14.08
CA LEU A 179 1.22 4.41 -13.57
C LEU A 179 0.38 3.81 -14.68
N GLU A 180 0.85 2.73 -15.31
CA GLU A 180 0.01 2.01 -16.25
C GLU A 180 -1.29 1.74 -15.50
N ASP A 181 -2.38 2.31 -16.00
CA ASP A 181 -3.74 2.11 -15.51
C ASP A 181 -4.09 0.65 -15.82
N GLY A 182 -3.41 -0.29 -15.16
CA GLY A 182 -3.91 -1.64 -15.00
C GLY A 182 -5.29 -1.42 -14.45
N GLY A 183 -6.32 -1.76 -15.22
CA GLY A 183 -7.70 -1.31 -15.01
C GLY A 183 -8.22 -1.54 -13.59
N GLU A 184 -9.46 -1.11 -13.32
CA GLU A 184 -10.10 -1.02 -11.98
C GLU A 184 -9.96 -2.24 -11.05
N ASN A 185 -9.51 -3.40 -11.55
CA ASN A 185 -9.24 -4.63 -10.81
C ASN A 185 -7.73 -4.95 -10.57
N THR A 186 -6.82 -4.00 -10.77
CA THR A 186 -5.38 -4.21 -10.53
C THR A 186 -5.03 -3.99 -9.06
N LEU A 187 -4.33 -4.97 -8.48
CA LEU A 187 -3.90 -4.93 -7.09
C LEU A 187 -2.66 -4.05 -6.91
N TYR A 188 -2.73 -3.06 -6.05
CA TYR A 188 -1.60 -2.21 -5.66
C TYR A 188 -1.11 -2.52 -4.24
N PRO A 189 0.14 -2.15 -3.88
CA PRO A 189 0.59 -2.17 -2.49
C PRO A 189 -0.34 -1.33 -1.60
N PRO A 190 -0.57 -1.72 -0.34
CA PRO A 190 -1.53 -1.04 0.52
C PRO A 190 -1.18 0.43 0.69
N ARG A 191 -2.15 1.30 0.39
CA ARG A 191 -2.02 2.75 0.59
C ARG A 191 -2.61 3.18 1.94
N GLY A 192 -2.12 4.31 2.45
CA GLY A 192 -2.73 4.98 3.59
C GLY A 192 -3.88 5.87 3.11
N VAL A 193 -5.00 5.88 3.83
CA VAL A 193 -6.16 6.72 3.55
C VAL A 193 -6.48 7.63 4.74
N GLY A 194 -7.21 8.71 4.49
CA GLY A 194 -7.58 9.67 5.54
C GLY A 194 -8.57 9.08 6.55
N ALA A 195 -8.49 9.54 7.81
CA ALA A 195 -9.33 9.06 8.93
C ALA A 195 -10.83 8.98 8.62
N GLY A 196 -11.36 9.98 7.89
CA GLY A 196 -12.78 10.06 7.52
C GLY A 196 -13.26 8.92 6.63
N ARG A 197 -12.35 8.17 5.98
CA ARG A 197 -12.70 6.99 5.19
C ARG A 197 -13.30 5.87 6.04
N GLY A 198 -13.01 5.80 7.34
CA GLY A 198 -13.66 4.83 8.24
C GLY A 198 -15.19 4.90 8.24
N TRP A 199 -15.75 6.12 8.16
CA TRP A 199 -17.19 6.32 7.95
C TRP A 199 -17.59 6.04 6.50
N GLY A 200 -16.77 6.49 5.53
CA GLY A 200 -16.99 6.26 4.10
C GLY A 200 -17.19 4.78 3.75
N TRP A 201 -16.40 3.89 4.33
CA TRP A 201 -16.54 2.44 4.12
C TRP A 201 -17.92 1.90 4.54
N ILE A 202 -18.47 2.40 5.65
CA ILE A 202 -19.81 2.04 6.13
C ILE A 202 -20.90 2.64 5.25
N ALA A 203 -20.73 3.90 4.83
CA ALA A 203 -21.68 4.58 3.95
C ALA A 203 -21.76 3.91 2.56
N GLU A 204 -20.63 3.57 1.96
CA GLU A 204 -20.57 2.82 0.70
C GLU A 204 -21.11 1.39 0.85
N ALA A 205 -20.88 0.76 2.01
CA ALA A 205 -21.44 -0.54 2.31
C ALA A 205 -22.97 -0.54 2.42
N TRP A 206 -23.55 0.57 2.90
CA TRP A 206 -25.00 0.76 2.92
C TRP A 206 -25.60 0.79 1.51
N GLU A 207 -24.90 1.37 0.53
CA GLU A 207 -25.34 1.40 -0.86
C GLU A 207 -25.37 0.00 -1.49
N LEU A 208 -24.35 -0.83 -1.23
CA LEU A 208 -24.39 -2.24 -1.65
C LEU A 208 -25.47 -3.03 -0.91
N PHE A 209 -25.66 -2.79 0.40
CA PHE A 209 -26.66 -3.52 1.17
C PHE A 209 -28.09 -3.27 0.67
N ARG A 210 -28.46 -2.00 0.43
CA ARG A 210 -29.83 -1.63 0.03
C ARG A 210 -30.27 -2.20 -1.31
N ASP A 211 -29.32 -2.53 -2.18
CA ASP A 211 -29.60 -3.12 -3.50
C ASP A 211 -29.96 -4.61 -3.42
N ALA A 212 -29.54 -5.31 -2.35
CA ALA A 212 -29.83 -6.75 -2.15
C ALA A 212 -29.99 -7.16 -0.67
N PRO A 213 -30.88 -6.52 0.11
CA PRO A 213 -30.95 -6.70 1.57
C PRO A 213 -31.32 -8.14 1.96
N GLY A 214 -32.29 -8.75 1.26
CA GLY A 214 -32.73 -10.11 1.54
C GLY A 214 -31.63 -11.16 1.29
N GLY A 215 -30.82 -10.97 0.25
CA GLY A 215 -29.68 -11.84 -0.05
C GLY A 215 -28.63 -11.77 1.05
N TRP A 216 -28.25 -10.56 1.46
CA TRP A 216 -27.27 -10.32 2.52
C TRP A 216 -27.71 -10.85 3.89
N ILE A 217 -28.95 -10.57 4.29
CA ILE A 217 -29.53 -11.10 5.53
C ILE A 217 -29.55 -12.63 5.50
N GLY A 218 -30.04 -13.22 4.40
CA GLY A 218 -30.10 -14.68 4.25
C GLY A 218 -28.72 -15.34 4.31
N ALA A 219 -27.71 -14.75 3.65
CA ALA A 219 -26.35 -15.26 3.66
C ALA A 219 -25.71 -15.19 5.05
N LEU A 220 -25.89 -14.09 5.79
CA LEU A 220 -25.34 -13.99 7.14
C LEU A 220 -26.07 -14.85 8.16
N LEU A 221 -27.41 -14.97 8.06
CA LEU A 221 -28.14 -15.91 8.90
C LEU A 221 -27.67 -17.35 8.65
N LEU A 222 -27.48 -17.74 7.39
CA LEU A 222 -26.94 -19.05 7.05
C LEU A 222 -25.50 -19.23 7.58
N PHE A 223 -24.64 -18.23 7.46
CA PHE A 223 -23.30 -18.22 8.06
C PHE A 223 -23.36 -18.49 9.56
N TYR A 224 -24.19 -17.75 10.31
CA TYR A 224 -24.31 -17.93 11.76
C TYR A 224 -24.93 -19.29 12.13
N VAL A 225 -25.91 -19.79 11.39
CA VAL A 225 -26.47 -21.13 11.58
C VAL A 225 -25.37 -22.18 11.42
N ILE A 226 -24.54 -22.09 10.38
CA ILE A 226 -23.40 -23.01 10.18
C ILE A 226 -22.44 -22.94 11.37
N VAL A 227 -22.06 -21.74 11.81
CA VAL A 227 -21.15 -21.55 12.94
C VAL A 227 -21.74 -22.11 14.24
N ILE A 228 -23.02 -21.88 14.52
CA ILE A 228 -23.73 -22.39 15.70
C ILE A 228 -23.75 -23.93 15.67
N VAL A 229 -24.17 -24.52 14.56
CA VAL A 229 -24.24 -25.98 14.40
C VAL A 229 -22.87 -26.62 14.60
N LEU A 230 -21.81 -26.04 14.02
CA LEU A 230 -20.44 -26.54 14.23
C LEU A 230 -20.01 -26.39 15.70
N SER A 231 -20.35 -25.27 16.34
CA SER A 231 -20.01 -25.00 17.74
C SER A 231 -20.67 -25.96 18.75
N LEU A 232 -21.72 -26.69 18.34
CA LEU A 232 -22.32 -27.76 19.16
C LEU A 232 -21.41 -28.99 19.30
N ILE A 233 -20.39 -29.14 18.46
CA ILE A 233 -19.43 -30.25 18.51
C ILE A 233 -18.20 -29.79 19.30
N PRO A 234 -17.94 -30.30 20.52
CA PRO A 234 -16.79 -29.90 21.31
C PRO A 234 -15.48 -30.19 20.59
N PHE A 235 -14.51 -29.27 20.69
CA PHE A 235 -13.17 -29.31 20.07
C PHE A 235 -13.15 -29.32 18.54
N LEU A 236 -13.81 -30.29 17.89
CA LEU A 236 -13.91 -30.39 16.43
C LEU A 236 -14.65 -29.20 15.83
N GLY A 237 -15.69 -28.71 16.51
CA GLY A 237 -16.44 -27.53 16.11
C GLY A 237 -15.57 -26.30 15.97
N SER A 238 -14.78 -25.98 17.01
CA SER A 238 -13.87 -24.83 17.01
C SER A 238 -12.77 -24.94 15.94
N LEU A 239 -12.27 -26.15 15.68
CA LEU A 239 -11.29 -26.37 14.61
C LEU A 239 -11.93 -26.16 13.24
N ALA A 240 -13.12 -26.72 13.03
CA ALA A 240 -13.87 -26.59 11.79
C ALA A 240 -14.24 -25.13 11.51
N THR A 241 -14.74 -24.38 12.49
CA THR A 241 -15.08 -22.96 12.32
C THR A 241 -13.85 -22.09 12.02
N THR A 242 -12.69 -22.43 12.58
CA THR A 242 -11.45 -21.68 12.33
C THR A 242 -10.96 -21.86 10.89
N ILE A 243 -11.13 -23.04 10.31
CA ILE A 243 -10.73 -23.33 8.93
C ILE A 243 -11.81 -22.86 7.93
N LEU A 244 -13.08 -23.11 8.25
CA LEU A 244 -14.21 -22.79 7.38
C LEU A 244 -14.54 -21.30 7.37
N GLY A 245 -14.32 -20.59 8.48
CA GLY A 245 -14.56 -19.16 8.62
C GLY A 245 -13.96 -18.32 7.48
N PRO A 246 -12.64 -18.39 7.23
CA PRO A 246 -12.00 -17.72 6.09
C PRO A 246 -12.64 -18.04 4.74
N MET A 247 -13.09 -19.29 4.54
CA MET A 247 -13.70 -19.71 3.28
C MET A 247 -15.07 -19.09 3.08
N LEU A 248 -15.89 -19.04 4.13
CA LEU A 248 -17.21 -18.41 4.07
C LEU A 248 -17.12 -16.88 4.01
N THR A 249 -16.20 -16.28 4.78
CA THR A 249 -15.92 -14.83 4.71
C THR A 249 -15.45 -14.44 3.31
N ALA A 250 -14.55 -15.22 2.69
CA ALA A 250 -14.17 -15.00 1.30
C ALA A 250 -15.36 -15.12 0.35
N GLY A 251 -16.30 -16.05 0.58
CA GLY A 251 -17.55 -16.14 -0.19
C GLY A 251 -18.39 -14.87 -0.11
N LEU A 252 -18.55 -14.30 1.09
CA LEU A 252 -19.24 -13.02 1.29
C LEU A 252 -18.52 -11.86 0.56
N ILE A 253 -17.19 -11.83 0.62
CA ILE A 253 -16.37 -10.80 -0.04
C ILE A 253 -16.45 -10.92 -1.58
N MET A 254 -16.41 -12.14 -2.12
CA MET A 254 -16.61 -12.39 -3.55
C MET A 254 -18.03 -12.03 -3.99
N GLY A 255 -19.03 -12.29 -3.15
CA GLY A 255 -20.40 -11.82 -3.39
C GLY A 255 -20.50 -10.30 -3.42
N ALA A 256 -19.87 -9.59 -2.48
CA ALA A 256 -19.80 -8.13 -2.51
C ALA A 256 -19.09 -7.61 -3.76
N HIS A 257 -18.02 -8.29 -4.19
CA HIS A 257 -17.30 -7.94 -5.41
C HIS A 257 -18.15 -8.12 -6.67
N ALA A 258 -18.84 -9.26 -6.81
CA ALA A 258 -19.76 -9.51 -7.92
C ALA A 258 -20.91 -8.48 -7.93
N GLN A 259 -21.46 -8.16 -6.76
CA GLN A 259 -22.50 -7.14 -6.64
C GLN A 259 -22.01 -5.76 -7.06
N HIS A 260 -20.80 -5.37 -6.65
CA HIS A 260 -20.16 -4.11 -7.06
C HIS A 260 -19.95 -4.04 -8.59
N GLN A 261 -19.77 -5.18 -9.27
CA GLN A 261 -19.68 -5.26 -10.73
C GLN A 261 -21.06 -5.29 -11.44
N GLY A 262 -22.16 -5.23 -10.69
CA GLY A 262 -23.51 -5.25 -11.25
C GLY A 262 -24.13 -6.64 -11.44
N GLU A 263 -23.47 -7.72 -11.00
CA GLU A 263 -23.99 -9.09 -11.10
C GLU A 263 -25.06 -9.43 -10.05
N GLY A 264 -25.25 -8.56 -9.05
CA GLY A 264 -26.14 -8.78 -7.91
C GLY A 264 -25.56 -9.70 -6.83
N PHE A 265 -26.33 -9.92 -5.76
CA PHE A 265 -25.93 -10.78 -4.63
C PHE A 265 -26.98 -11.86 -4.36
N SER A 266 -26.52 -13.11 -4.20
CA SER A 266 -27.36 -14.26 -3.86
C SER A 266 -26.78 -15.01 -2.65
N VAL A 267 -27.65 -15.70 -1.90
CA VAL A 267 -27.25 -16.48 -0.71
C VAL A 267 -26.24 -17.57 -1.07
N SER A 268 -26.29 -18.13 -2.27
CA SER A 268 -25.35 -19.16 -2.74
C SER A 268 -23.90 -18.66 -2.81
N ARG A 269 -23.67 -17.34 -2.97
CA ARG A 269 -22.32 -16.75 -2.97
C ARG A 269 -21.58 -16.97 -1.65
N LEU A 270 -22.28 -17.22 -0.53
CA LEU A 270 -21.64 -17.59 0.74
C LEU A 270 -20.66 -18.78 0.59
N PHE A 271 -20.99 -19.73 -0.29
CA PHE A 271 -20.17 -20.91 -0.52
C PHE A 271 -19.14 -20.74 -1.64
N ALA A 272 -19.08 -19.58 -2.31
CA ALA A 272 -18.15 -19.35 -3.41
C ALA A 272 -16.68 -19.59 -2.97
N GLY A 273 -16.30 -19.21 -1.75
CA GLY A 273 -14.94 -19.46 -1.24
C GLY A 273 -14.63 -20.94 -1.05
N VAL A 274 -15.66 -21.75 -0.75
CA VAL A 274 -15.53 -23.20 -0.63
C VAL A 274 -15.46 -23.86 -2.01
N SER A 275 -16.23 -23.39 -2.98
CA SER A 275 -16.27 -23.99 -4.32
C SER A 275 -15.14 -23.56 -5.24
N GLU A 276 -14.75 -22.28 -5.21
CA GLU A 276 -13.82 -21.70 -6.18
C GLU A 276 -12.36 -21.74 -5.71
N LYS A 277 -12.10 -21.50 -4.42
CA LYS A 277 -10.74 -21.42 -3.85
C LYS A 277 -10.57 -22.25 -2.55
N PRO A 278 -11.03 -23.52 -2.46
CA PRO A 278 -11.04 -24.27 -1.21
C PRO A 278 -9.65 -24.48 -0.61
N GLY A 279 -8.67 -24.88 -1.43
CA GLY A 279 -7.32 -25.18 -0.96
C GLY A 279 -6.60 -23.97 -0.34
N PRO A 280 -6.42 -22.86 -1.09
CA PRO A 280 -5.79 -21.66 -0.57
C PRO A 280 -6.50 -21.06 0.66
N LEU A 281 -7.84 -21.02 0.67
CA LEU A 281 -8.59 -20.45 1.80
C LEU A 281 -8.61 -21.36 3.03
N ALA A 282 -8.65 -22.68 2.86
CA ALA A 282 -8.43 -23.61 3.97
C ALA A 282 -7.02 -23.44 4.54
N LEU A 283 -6.01 -23.23 3.69
CA LEU A 283 -4.65 -22.96 4.14
C LEU A 283 -4.54 -21.64 4.92
N VAL A 284 -5.28 -20.59 4.55
CA VAL A 284 -5.40 -19.36 5.37
C VAL A 284 -5.89 -19.70 6.77
N GLY A 285 -6.96 -20.49 6.88
CA GLY A 285 -7.51 -20.94 8.16
C GLY A 285 -6.55 -21.79 8.98
N VAL A 286 -5.82 -22.71 8.35
CA VAL A 286 -4.81 -23.55 9.01
C VAL A 286 -3.64 -22.70 9.53
N VAL A 287 -3.13 -21.76 8.72
CA VAL A 287 -2.05 -20.85 9.15
C VAL A 287 -2.51 -20.00 10.33
N TYR A 288 -3.72 -19.42 10.26
CA TYR A 288 -4.30 -18.67 11.38
C TYR A 288 -4.46 -19.55 12.63
N LEU A 289 -4.97 -20.78 12.49
CA LEU A 289 -5.12 -21.72 13.59
C LEU A 289 -3.79 -22.03 14.28
N LEU A 290 -2.72 -22.26 13.51
CA LEU A 290 -1.40 -22.55 14.07
C LEU A 290 -0.85 -21.37 14.88
N PHE A 291 -0.98 -20.14 14.37
CA PHE A 291 -0.59 -18.95 15.13
C PHE A 291 -1.48 -18.71 16.36
N ALA A 292 -2.79 -18.88 16.21
CA ALA A 292 -3.74 -18.74 17.32
C ALA A 292 -3.47 -19.77 18.42
N LEU A 293 -3.15 -21.02 18.07
CA LEU A 293 -2.79 -22.07 19.01
C LEU A 293 -1.46 -21.77 19.70
N LEU A 294 -0.44 -21.31 18.97
CA LEU A 294 0.83 -20.89 19.56
C LEU A 294 0.62 -19.76 20.58
N ILE A 295 -0.14 -18.73 20.21
CA ILE A 295 -0.49 -17.61 21.09
C ILE A 295 -1.27 -18.12 22.31
N GLY A 296 -2.26 -19.00 22.11
CA GLY A 296 -3.05 -19.61 23.17
C GLY A 296 -2.21 -20.43 24.14
N LEU A 297 -1.22 -21.19 23.65
CA LEU A 297 -0.27 -21.92 24.49
C LEU A 297 0.61 -20.98 25.31
N ILE A 298 1.08 -19.87 24.73
CA ILE A 298 1.87 -18.86 25.44
C ILE A 298 1.03 -18.23 26.55
N ILE A 299 -0.19 -17.76 26.23
CA ILE A 299 -1.10 -17.13 27.19
C ILE A 299 -1.51 -18.13 28.29
N GLY A 300 -1.92 -19.34 27.91
CA GLY A 300 -2.31 -20.40 28.84
C GLY A 300 -1.16 -20.84 29.74
N GLY A 301 0.06 -20.92 29.20
CA GLY A 301 1.28 -21.17 29.97
C GLY A 301 1.58 -20.06 30.97
N LEU A 302 1.44 -18.78 30.57
CA LEU A 302 1.58 -17.64 31.46
C LEU A 302 0.54 -17.70 32.60
N PHE A 303 -0.73 -17.98 32.29
CA PHE A 303 -1.76 -18.17 33.30
C PHE A 303 -1.44 -19.33 34.24
N ALA A 304 -1.01 -20.48 33.70
CA ALA A 304 -0.67 -21.66 34.50
C ALA A 304 0.50 -21.39 35.46
N VAL A 305 1.55 -20.69 35.00
CA VAL A 305 2.69 -20.30 35.85
C VAL A 305 2.23 -19.33 36.94
N MET A 306 1.44 -18.32 36.60
CA MET A 306 0.96 -17.32 37.56
C MET A 306 0.04 -17.93 38.62
N ILE A 307 -0.88 -18.82 38.23
CA ILE A 307 -1.73 -19.56 39.18
C ILE A 307 -0.85 -20.50 40.02
N GLY A 308 0.13 -21.18 39.43
CA GLY A 308 1.03 -22.07 40.14
C GLY A 308 1.89 -21.38 41.21
N THR A 309 2.39 -20.17 40.95
CA THR A 309 3.22 -19.41 41.89
C THR A 309 2.44 -18.68 42.98
N SER A 310 1.13 -18.47 42.78
CA SER A 310 0.26 -17.81 43.76
C SER A 310 -0.10 -18.64 44.99
N GLY A 311 0.23 -19.94 45.01
CA GLY A 311 -0.18 -20.86 46.09
C GLY A 311 -1.64 -21.33 46.01
N MET A 312 -2.42 -20.85 45.04
CA MET A 312 -3.84 -21.22 44.84
C MET A 312 -4.06 -22.67 44.38
N MET A 313 -3.01 -23.36 43.96
CA MET A 313 -3.07 -24.80 43.64
C MET A 313 -2.94 -25.68 44.90
N THR A 314 -2.90 -25.08 46.10
CA THR A 314 -2.89 -25.84 47.35
C THR A 314 -4.31 -26.37 47.67
N PRO A 315 -4.46 -27.64 48.12
CA PRO A 315 -5.76 -28.26 48.35
C PRO A 315 -6.66 -27.53 49.36
N ASP A 316 -6.07 -26.75 50.27
CA ASP A 316 -6.76 -26.03 51.35
C ASP A 316 -6.91 -24.52 51.08
N ALA A 317 -6.63 -24.06 49.86
CA ALA A 317 -6.80 -22.65 49.49
C ALA A 317 -8.28 -22.27 49.46
N ALA A 318 -8.79 -21.76 50.58
CA ALA A 318 -10.05 -21.01 50.60
C ALA A 318 -9.80 -19.67 49.94
N MET A 319 -10.36 -19.47 48.74
CA MET A 319 -10.31 -18.20 48.05
C MET A 319 -11.42 -17.29 48.58
N ASP A 320 -11.06 -16.31 49.39
CA ASP A 320 -11.98 -15.23 49.74
C ASP A 320 -12.28 -14.41 48.47
N PRO A 321 -13.54 -13.96 48.26
CA PRO A 321 -13.85 -12.99 47.20
C PRO A 321 -12.89 -11.80 47.10
N ALA A 322 -12.35 -11.30 48.22
CA ALA A 322 -11.36 -10.22 48.23
C ALA A 322 -10.02 -10.62 47.60
N ASP A 323 -9.57 -11.86 47.81
CA ASP A 323 -8.34 -12.39 47.23
C ASP A 323 -8.48 -12.63 45.73
N LEU A 324 -9.66 -13.06 45.28
CA LEU A 324 -9.99 -13.18 43.86
C LEU A 324 -9.99 -11.80 43.18
N GLU A 325 -10.57 -10.78 43.81
CA GLU A 325 -10.57 -9.41 43.28
C GLU A 325 -9.14 -8.86 43.16
N ALA A 326 -8.32 -9.02 44.20
CA ALA A 326 -6.92 -8.62 44.20
C ALA A 326 -6.11 -9.35 43.10
N MET A 327 -6.41 -10.63 42.86
CA MET A 327 -5.80 -11.40 41.78
C MET A 327 -6.18 -10.87 40.40
N MET A 328 -7.47 -10.59 40.15
CA MET A 328 -7.96 -10.10 38.86
C MET A 328 -7.48 -8.68 38.55
N ALA A 329 -7.33 -7.83 39.58
CA ALA A 329 -6.74 -6.50 39.44
C ALA A 329 -5.20 -6.52 39.39
N GLY A 330 -4.59 -7.64 39.77
CA GLY A 330 -3.14 -7.78 39.90
C GLY A 330 -2.41 -8.00 38.57
N PRO A 331 -1.08 -7.77 38.54
CA PRO A 331 -0.23 -8.04 37.38
C PRO A 331 -0.32 -9.50 36.90
N SER A 332 -0.57 -10.44 37.81
CA SER A 332 -0.70 -11.87 37.52
C SER A 332 -1.82 -12.19 36.52
N PHE A 333 -2.90 -11.40 36.53
CA PHE A 333 -4.01 -11.53 35.59
C PHE A 333 -3.88 -10.56 34.41
N LEU A 334 -3.42 -9.33 34.66
CA LEU A 334 -3.29 -8.31 33.62
C LEU A 334 -2.20 -8.63 32.58
N LEU A 335 -1.07 -9.19 33.00
CA LEU A 335 0.06 -9.43 32.11
C LEU A 335 -0.26 -10.45 31.00
N PRO A 336 -0.85 -11.63 31.27
CA PRO A 336 -1.31 -12.54 30.20
C PRO A 336 -2.28 -11.88 29.22
N ILE A 337 -3.18 -11.01 29.70
CA ILE A 337 -4.12 -10.25 28.84
C ILE A 337 -3.36 -9.26 27.94
N LEU A 338 -2.39 -8.53 28.48
CA LEU A 338 -1.57 -7.61 27.68
C LEU A 338 -0.78 -8.36 26.60
N PHE A 339 -0.23 -9.54 26.91
CA PHE A 339 0.40 -10.40 25.90
C PHE A 339 -0.61 -10.92 24.87
N ALA A 340 -1.82 -11.27 25.31
CA ALA A 340 -2.90 -11.67 24.41
C ALA A 340 -3.27 -10.56 23.42
N LEU A 341 -3.34 -9.31 23.88
CA LEU A 341 -3.58 -8.15 23.02
C LEU A 341 -2.37 -7.88 22.10
N LEU A 342 -1.16 -7.89 22.65
CA LEU A 342 0.08 -7.63 21.92
C LEU A 342 0.28 -8.59 20.74
N LEU A 343 -0.06 -9.87 20.90
CA LEU A 343 0.09 -10.89 19.85
C LEU A 343 -1.19 -11.09 19.03
N GLY A 344 -2.35 -10.99 19.68
CA GLY A 344 -3.66 -11.19 19.06
C GLY A 344 -4.03 -10.07 18.10
N ILE A 345 -3.76 -8.80 18.43
CA ILE A 345 -4.07 -7.67 17.53
C ILE A 345 -3.29 -7.79 16.21
N PRO A 346 -1.96 -8.00 16.19
CA PRO A 346 -1.23 -8.25 14.94
C PRO A 346 -1.75 -9.44 14.13
N LEU A 347 -2.12 -10.55 14.79
CA LEU A 347 -2.68 -11.71 14.11
C LEU A 347 -4.06 -11.38 13.50
N ALA A 348 -4.92 -10.65 14.22
CA ALA A 348 -6.20 -10.18 13.71
C ALA A 348 -6.02 -9.25 12.51
N MET A 349 -5.08 -8.30 12.58
CA MET A 349 -4.70 -7.43 11.45
C MET A 349 -4.21 -8.22 10.24
N ALA A 350 -3.39 -9.25 10.47
CA ALA A 350 -2.87 -10.10 9.41
C ALA A 350 -3.97 -10.96 8.77
N MET A 351 -4.99 -11.36 9.54
CA MET A 351 -6.12 -12.13 9.06
C MET A 351 -7.18 -11.28 8.34
N PHE A 352 -7.33 -10.01 8.71
CA PHE A 352 -8.45 -9.14 8.35
C PHE A 352 -8.79 -9.11 6.84
N PHE A 353 -7.78 -8.93 5.99
CA PHE A 353 -7.92 -8.91 4.52
C PHE A 353 -7.32 -10.13 3.83
N ALA A 354 -6.72 -11.07 4.57
CA ALA A 354 -6.07 -12.24 3.97
C ALA A 354 -7.04 -13.09 3.10
N PRO A 355 -8.28 -13.40 3.54
CA PRO A 355 -9.25 -14.10 2.69
C PRO A 355 -9.60 -13.32 1.42
N ALA A 356 -9.72 -11.99 1.49
CA ALA A 356 -10.03 -11.15 0.34
C ALA A 356 -8.91 -11.18 -0.71
N LEU A 357 -7.67 -10.97 -0.26
CA LEU A 357 -6.48 -10.97 -1.10
C LEU A 357 -6.26 -12.30 -1.81
N VAL A 358 -6.50 -13.41 -1.11
CA VAL A 358 -6.39 -14.77 -1.67
C VAL A 358 -7.53 -15.04 -2.66
N ALA A 359 -8.76 -14.70 -2.29
CA ALA A 359 -9.94 -15.04 -3.08
C ALA A 359 -10.07 -14.21 -4.36
N LEU A 360 -9.86 -12.90 -4.27
CA LEU A 360 -10.09 -11.96 -5.38
C LEU A 360 -8.85 -11.74 -6.26
N ASN A 361 -7.65 -11.90 -5.70
CA ASN A 361 -6.41 -11.49 -6.39
C ASN A 361 -5.34 -12.59 -6.42
N ASP A 362 -5.67 -13.82 -6.03
CA ASP A 362 -4.76 -14.97 -6.09
C ASP A 362 -3.41 -14.73 -5.40
N VAL A 363 -3.40 -13.86 -4.38
CA VAL A 363 -2.19 -13.56 -3.61
C VAL A 363 -1.79 -14.81 -2.83
N PRO A 364 -0.50 -15.23 -2.86
CA PRO A 364 -0.04 -16.35 -2.05
C PRO A 364 -0.33 -16.15 -0.55
N VAL A 365 -0.79 -17.19 0.14
CA VAL A 365 -1.32 -17.11 1.52
C VAL A 365 -0.44 -16.31 2.48
N PHE A 366 0.85 -16.65 2.60
CA PHE A 366 1.76 -15.90 3.50
C PHE A 366 1.94 -14.44 3.10
N LYS A 367 1.94 -14.15 1.79
CA LYS A 367 2.02 -12.77 1.30
C LYS A 367 0.72 -12.00 1.59
N ALA A 368 -0.43 -12.67 1.55
CA ALA A 368 -1.71 -12.09 1.91
C ALA A 368 -1.76 -11.66 3.38
N PHE A 369 -1.27 -12.49 4.31
CA PHE A 369 -1.12 -12.10 5.73
C PHE A 369 -0.23 -10.86 5.91
N GLN A 370 0.91 -10.81 5.21
CA GLN A 370 1.81 -9.64 5.26
C GLN A 370 1.14 -8.38 4.72
N LEU A 371 0.48 -8.46 3.57
CA LEU A 371 -0.19 -7.33 2.94
C LEU A 371 -1.37 -6.84 3.77
N SER A 372 -2.16 -7.75 4.35
CA SER A 372 -3.24 -7.42 5.28
C SER A 372 -2.72 -6.70 6.51
N PHE A 373 -1.66 -7.22 7.13
CA PHE A 373 -1.02 -6.57 8.28
C PHE A 373 -0.54 -5.16 7.94
N MET A 374 0.19 -4.99 6.83
CA MET A 374 0.66 -3.66 6.38
C MET A 374 -0.51 -2.72 6.03
N GLY A 375 -1.57 -3.26 5.43
CA GLY A 375 -2.79 -2.52 5.11
C GLY A 375 -3.47 -1.98 6.35
N CYS A 376 -3.63 -2.81 7.39
CA CYS A 376 -4.19 -2.38 8.66
C CYS A 376 -3.28 -1.39 9.39
N LEU A 377 -1.96 -1.65 9.42
CA LEU A 377 -0.98 -0.82 10.13
C LEU A 377 -0.90 0.61 9.56
N LYS A 378 -0.96 0.76 8.23
CA LYS A 378 -1.00 2.07 7.57
C LYS A 378 -2.31 2.83 7.79
N ASN A 379 -3.38 2.14 8.20
CA ASN A 379 -4.73 2.67 8.27
C ASN A 379 -5.35 2.57 9.68
N ILE A 380 -4.53 2.59 10.73
CA ILE A 380 -5.00 2.49 12.13
C ILE A 380 -6.09 3.55 12.43
N LEU A 381 -5.88 4.79 12.01
CA LEU A 381 -6.83 5.87 12.32
C LEU A 381 -8.18 5.71 11.60
N PRO A 382 -8.25 5.45 10.28
CA PRO A 382 -9.49 5.03 9.63
C PRO A 382 -10.16 3.82 10.30
N PHE A 383 -9.40 2.79 10.69
CA PHE A 383 -9.93 1.63 11.41
C PHE A 383 -10.50 1.97 12.78
N LEU A 384 -9.89 2.91 13.50
CA LEU A 384 -10.38 3.38 14.79
C LEU A 384 -11.70 4.14 14.64
N VAL A 385 -11.81 5.00 13.62
CA VAL A 385 -13.07 5.68 13.29
C VAL A 385 -14.16 4.66 12.90
N TYR A 386 -13.83 3.72 12.01
CA TYR A 386 -14.71 2.61 11.64
C TYR A 386 -15.18 1.84 12.88
N GLY A 387 -14.27 1.44 13.76
CA GLY A 387 -14.56 0.66 14.96
C GLY A 387 -15.46 1.39 15.95
N LEU A 388 -15.23 2.68 16.19
CA LEU A 388 -16.09 3.49 17.07
C LEU A 388 -17.51 3.64 16.51
N ILE A 389 -17.65 3.87 15.21
CA ILE A 389 -18.96 3.98 14.57
C ILE A 389 -19.66 2.63 14.54
N ALA A 390 -18.94 1.56 14.17
CA ALA A 390 -19.47 0.20 14.18
C ALA A 390 -19.95 -0.19 15.58
N MET A 391 -19.21 0.16 16.64
CA MET A 391 -19.62 -0.07 18.02
C MET A 391 -20.94 0.63 18.35
N VAL A 392 -21.09 1.92 17.99
CA VAL A 392 -22.35 2.66 18.19
C VAL A 392 -23.49 2.02 17.40
N LEU A 393 -23.28 1.67 16.14
CA LEU A 393 -24.29 1.01 15.30
C LEU A 393 -24.72 -0.34 15.86
N VAL A 394 -23.78 -1.15 16.36
CA VAL A 394 -24.09 -2.43 17.00
C VAL A 394 -24.90 -2.22 18.28
N ILE A 395 -24.53 -1.27 19.13
CA ILE A 395 -25.31 -0.93 20.34
C ILE A 395 -26.73 -0.53 19.95
N LEU A 396 -26.89 0.40 19.01
CA LEU A 396 -28.21 0.88 18.56
C LEU A 396 -29.03 -0.24 17.89
N GLY A 397 -28.39 -1.09 17.08
CA GLY A 397 -29.01 -2.23 16.43
C GLY A 397 -29.41 -3.34 17.39
N ALA A 398 -28.75 -3.43 18.55
CA ALA A 398 -29.09 -4.38 19.61
C ALA A 398 -30.32 -3.97 20.43
N LEU A 399 -30.61 -2.66 20.57
CA LEU A 399 -31.75 -2.15 21.35
C LEU A 399 -33.13 -2.73 20.97
N PRO A 400 -33.52 -2.85 19.68
CA PRO A 400 -34.80 -3.44 19.29
C PRO A 400 -34.76 -4.96 19.34
N LEU A 401 -34.47 -5.55 20.51
CA LEU A 401 -34.35 -6.99 20.72
C LEU A 401 -33.40 -7.67 19.71
N MET A 402 -32.27 -7.03 19.42
CA MET A 402 -31.26 -7.49 18.45
C MET A 402 -31.71 -7.55 16.98
N LEU A 403 -32.95 -7.17 16.65
CA LEU A 403 -33.44 -7.19 15.26
C LEU A 403 -32.68 -6.23 14.34
N GLY A 404 -32.19 -5.12 14.87
CA GLY A 404 -31.37 -4.18 14.11
C GLY A 404 -30.02 -4.77 13.67
N LEU A 405 -29.51 -5.80 14.37
CA LEU A 405 -28.28 -6.49 13.97
C LEU A 405 -28.43 -7.26 12.65
N LEU A 406 -29.66 -7.61 12.25
CA LEU A 406 -29.93 -8.19 10.93
C LEU A 406 -29.55 -7.23 9.81
N VAL A 407 -29.54 -5.93 10.05
CA VAL A 407 -29.12 -4.91 9.09
C VAL A 407 -27.67 -4.48 9.33
N VAL A 408 -27.29 -4.24 10.58
CA VAL A 408 -25.95 -3.75 10.92
C VAL A 408 -24.86 -4.75 10.56
N MET A 409 -25.03 -6.04 10.86
CA MET A 409 -23.99 -7.05 10.60
C MET A 409 -23.67 -7.21 9.10
N PRO A 410 -24.66 -7.27 8.18
CA PRO A 410 -24.35 -7.25 6.75
C PRO A 410 -23.63 -5.99 6.31
N VAL A 411 -24.05 -4.81 6.77
CA VAL A 411 -23.39 -3.55 6.41
C VAL A 411 -21.93 -3.56 6.87
N LEU A 412 -21.63 -3.99 8.09
CA LEU A 412 -20.24 -4.09 8.58
C LEU A 412 -19.43 -5.16 7.82
N THR A 413 -20.07 -6.22 7.37
CA THR A 413 -19.43 -7.25 6.54
C THR A 413 -19.10 -6.73 5.15
N ILE A 414 -20.00 -5.96 4.53
CA ILE A 414 -19.74 -5.29 3.25
C ILE A 414 -18.69 -4.19 3.42
N ALA A 415 -18.66 -3.51 4.57
CA ALA A 415 -17.66 -2.49 4.87
C ALA A 415 -16.23 -3.05 4.87
N LEU A 416 -16.07 -4.34 5.16
CA LEU A 416 -14.78 -5.03 4.95
C LEU A 416 -14.37 -5.02 3.48
N TYR A 417 -15.30 -5.24 2.55
CA TYR A 417 -15.04 -5.20 1.11
C TYR A 417 -14.77 -3.78 0.61
N THR A 418 -15.52 -2.77 1.07
CA THR A 418 -15.30 -1.37 0.66
C THR A 418 -13.96 -0.84 1.20
N ALA A 419 -13.62 -1.17 2.46
CA ALA A 419 -12.29 -0.88 3.02
C ALA A 419 -11.17 -1.59 2.25
N TYR A 420 -11.38 -2.85 1.88
CA TYR A 420 -10.45 -3.62 1.06
C TYR A 420 -10.20 -2.94 -0.29
N ARG A 421 -11.27 -2.56 -1.00
CA ARG A 421 -11.19 -1.84 -2.27
C ARG A 421 -10.42 -0.54 -2.12
N ASP A 422 -10.76 0.27 -1.13
CA ASP A 422 -10.13 1.56 -0.89
C ASP A 422 -8.63 1.43 -0.56
N ILE A 423 -8.21 0.40 0.18
CA ILE A 423 -6.80 0.23 0.59
C ILE A 423 -5.93 -0.38 -0.53
N PHE A 424 -6.50 -1.25 -1.36
CA PHE A 424 -5.72 -2.08 -2.31
C PHE A 424 -5.95 -1.76 -3.80
N TYR A 425 -6.93 -0.91 -4.14
CA TYR A 425 -7.23 -0.47 -5.50
C TYR A 425 -7.11 1.06 -5.63
N ARG A 426 -7.10 1.54 -6.88
CA ARG A 426 -6.96 2.95 -7.24
C ARG A 426 -8.14 3.47 -8.02
#